data_AF-H9F3M6-F1
#
_entry.id   AF-H9F3M6-F1
#
_cell.length_a   1.000
_cell.length_b   1.000
_cell.length_c   1.000
_cell.angle_alpha   90.00
_cell.angle_beta   90.00
_cell.angle_gamma   90.00
#
_symmetry.space_group_name_H-M   'P 1'
#
loop_
_entity.id
_entity.type
_entity.pdbx_description
1 polymer ?
#
loop_
_entity_poly.entity_id
_entity_poly.type
_entity_poly.pdbx_seq_one_letter_code
_entity_poly.pdbx_strand_id
1 'polypeptide(L)'
;PWIAGEKKLFHLCEILKCEVDLNDFREFVNNNIKSNNVSIPATIQKAKKIVSTIAINSAEAERGFHLMNIICTRVRNSLTIDHVSDLMTINLLGKELADWDATPFVKSWSNCNHRLATDTRVRQKSTKVFHENQLALWNLQ
;
A
#
# COMPACT_ATOMS: atom_id res chain seq x y z
N PRO A 1 -39.80 4.08 8.92
CA PRO A 1 -38.54 3.31 8.77
C PRO A 1 -37.27 4.19 8.67
N TRP A 2 -37.26 5.22 7.82
CA TRP A 2 -36.07 6.07 7.61
C TRP A 2 -35.72 7.00 8.78
N ILE A 3 -36.69 7.46 9.60
CA ILE A 3 -36.45 8.42 10.70
C ILE A 3 -35.40 7.92 11.72
N ALA A 4 -35.42 6.63 12.07
CA ALA A 4 -34.41 6.03 12.94
C ALA A 4 -33.05 5.85 12.24
N GLY A 5 -33.08 5.66 10.92
CA GLY A 5 -31.88 5.57 10.07
C GLY A 5 -31.20 6.92 9.85
N GLU A 6 -31.95 8.01 9.73
CA GLU A 6 -31.42 9.36 9.52
C GLU A 6 -30.54 9.81 10.70
N LYS A 7 -30.96 9.59 11.94
CA LYS A 7 -30.14 9.91 13.12
C LYS A 7 -28.79 9.17 13.11
N LYS A 8 -28.79 7.89 12.71
CA LYS A 8 -27.57 7.09 12.58
C LYS A 8 -26.72 7.55 11.40
N LEU A 9 -27.34 7.95 10.30
CA LEU A 9 -26.66 8.51 9.13
C LEU A 9 -25.93 9.80 9.48
N PHE A 10 -26.58 10.72 10.20
CA PHE A 10 -25.93 11.96 10.65
C PHE A 10 -24.67 11.68 11.46
N HIS A 11 -24.77 10.78 12.44
CA HIS A 11 -23.63 10.41 13.26
C HIS A 11 -22.50 9.75 12.43
N LEU A 12 -22.86 8.90 11.47
CA LEU A 12 -21.89 8.31 10.54
C LEU A 12 -21.22 9.37 9.67
N CYS A 13 -21.97 10.33 9.15
CA CYS A 13 -21.45 11.45 8.36
C CYS A 13 -20.50 12.34 9.18
N GLU A 14 -20.77 12.54 10.47
CA GLU A 14 -19.87 13.25 11.38
C GLU A 14 -18.55 12.50 11.60
N ILE A 15 -18.58 11.18 11.71
CA ILE A 15 -17.40 10.33 11.88
C ILE A 15 -16.58 10.28 10.59
N LEU A 16 -17.24 9.99 9.47
CA LEU A 16 -16.59 9.79 8.17
C LEU A 16 -16.28 11.08 7.42
N LYS A 17 -16.71 12.23 7.94
CA LYS A 17 -16.59 13.54 7.29
C LYS A 17 -17.10 13.53 5.85
N CYS A 18 -18.23 12.85 5.61
CA CYS A 18 -18.88 12.78 4.31
C CYS A 18 -20.25 13.43 4.36
N GLU A 19 -20.62 14.13 3.28
CA GLU A 19 -21.96 14.68 3.12
C GLU A 19 -22.82 13.69 2.31
N VAL A 20 -23.99 13.37 2.85
CA VAL A 20 -25.00 12.52 2.21
C VAL A 20 -26.30 13.29 2.18
N ASP A 21 -26.88 13.42 0.99
CA ASP A 21 -28.18 14.08 0.84
C ASP A 21 -29.28 13.22 1.47
N LEU A 22 -30.17 13.85 2.25
CA LEU A 22 -31.23 13.12 2.96
C LEU A 22 -32.26 12.54 2.00
N ASN A 23 -32.53 13.21 0.88
CA ASN A 23 -33.45 12.70 -0.14
C ASN A 23 -32.81 11.50 -0.84
N ASP A 24 -31.52 11.57 -1.19
CA ASP A 24 -30.75 10.42 -1.71
C ASP A 24 -30.83 9.22 -0.75
N PHE A 25 -30.68 9.44 0.56
CA PHE A 25 -30.81 8.38 1.55
C PHE A 25 -32.22 7.80 1.63
N ARG A 26 -33.25 8.65 1.67
CA ARG A 26 -34.65 8.20 1.70
C ARG A 26 -35.01 7.41 0.45
N GLU A 27 -34.56 7.88 -0.72
CA GLU A 27 -34.75 7.22 -1.99
C GLU A 27 -34.06 5.85 -1.99
N PHE A 28 -32.80 5.79 -1.54
CA PHE A 28 -32.07 4.54 -1.39
C PHE A 28 -32.79 3.55 -0.48
N VAL A 29 -33.25 3.97 0.71
CA VAL A 29 -33.99 3.09 1.64
C VAL A 29 -35.30 2.58 1.03
N ASN A 30 -36.06 3.46 0.38
CA ASN A 30 -37.33 3.10 -0.23
C ASN A 30 -37.16 2.15 -1.43
N ASN A 31 -36.11 2.35 -2.23
CA ASN A 31 -35.80 1.52 -3.39
C ASN A 31 -35.34 0.11 -2.96
N ASN A 32 -34.48 0.01 -1.94
CA ASN A 32 -34.06 -1.30 -1.40
C ASN A 32 -35.22 -2.13 -0.83
N ILE A 33 -36.32 -1.49 -0.39
CA ILE A 33 -37.52 -2.19 0.09
C ILE A 33 -38.39 -2.68 -1.07
N LYS A 34 -38.38 -2.00 -2.23
CA LYS A 34 -39.35 -2.21 -3.32
C LYS A 34 -38.81 -2.96 -4.53
N SER A 35 -37.51 -3.00 -4.81
CA SER A 35 -36.84 -3.95 -5.73
C SER A 35 -35.35 -3.59 -5.94
N ASN A 36 -34.52 -4.63 -6.11
CA ASN A 36 -33.04 -4.56 -6.06
C ASN A 36 -32.31 -3.89 -7.25
N ASN A 37 -33.00 -3.26 -8.21
CA ASN A 37 -32.39 -2.83 -9.48
C ASN A 37 -32.48 -1.32 -9.76
N VAL A 38 -32.45 -0.47 -8.73
CA VAL A 38 -32.39 0.99 -8.94
C VAL A 38 -30.95 1.49 -8.79
N SER A 39 -30.59 2.45 -9.65
CA SER A 39 -29.31 3.16 -9.60
C SER A 39 -29.09 3.79 -8.22
N ILE A 40 -27.91 3.57 -7.64
CA ILE A 40 -27.55 4.13 -6.32
C ILE A 40 -27.24 5.62 -6.49
N PRO A 41 -27.86 6.52 -5.70
CA PRO A 41 -27.54 7.94 -5.75
C PRO A 41 -26.06 8.24 -5.49
N ALA A 42 -25.54 9.30 -6.10
CA ALA A 42 -24.11 9.60 -6.10
C ALA A 42 -23.53 9.81 -4.69
N THR A 43 -24.27 10.48 -3.80
CA THR A 43 -23.81 10.72 -2.42
C THR A 43 -23.72 9.43 -1.60
N ILE A 44 -24.68 8.51 -1.78
CA ILE A 44 -24.69 7.18 -1.17
C ILE A 44 -23.57 6.31 -1.73
N GLN A 45 -23.30 6.39 -3.04
CA GLN A 45 -22.19 5.67 -3.65
C GLN A 45 -20.84 6.13 -3.09
N LYS A 46 -20.66 7.44 -2.88
CA LYS A 46 -19.47 8.01 -2.24
C LYS A 46 -19.31 7.50 -0.81
N ALA A 47 -20.38 7.56 -0.01
CA ALA A 47 -20.36 7.05 1.37
C ALA A 47 -20.04 5.54 1.42
N LYS A 48 -20.62 4.75 0.51
CA LYS A 48 -20.34 3.30 0.39
C LYS A 48 -18.88 3.03 0.08
N LYS A 49 -18.26 3.81 -0.82
CA LYS A 49 -16.82 3.69 -1.13
C LYS A 49 -15.96 3.96 0.10
N ILE A 50 -16.27 5.02 0.86
CA ILE A 50 -15.54 5.34 2.09
C ILE A 50 -15.66 4.20 3.10
N VAL A 51 -16.88 3.73 3.37
CA VAL A 51 -17.09 2.60 4.29
C VAL A 51 -16.34 1.35 3.84
N SER A 52 -16.27 1.06 2.54
CA SER A 52 -15.52 -0.09 2.02
C SER A 52 -13.99 0.02 2.17
N THR A 53 -13.46 1.21 2.45
CA THR A 53 -12.02 1.41 2.73
C THR A 53 -11.67 1.25 4.21
N ILE A 54 -12.66 1.14 5.09
CA ILE A 54 -12.41 0.96 6.52
C ILE A 54 -12.01 -0.50 6.74
N ALA A 55 -10.82 -0.71 7.30
CA ALA A 55 -10.35 -2.04 7.66
C ALA A 55 -11.33 -2.69 8.67
N ILE A 56 -11.86 -3.86 8.30
CA ILE A 56 -12.86 -4.58 9.11
C ILE A 56 -12.18 -5.35 10.26
N ASN A 57 -10.89 -5.67 10.13
CA ASN A 57 -10.11 -6.39 11.12
C ASN A 57 -8.65 -5.91 11.19
N SER A 58 -7.93 -6.37 12.22
CA SER A 58 -6.50 -6.08 12.42
C SER A 58 -5.57 -6.99 11.63
N ALA A 59 -6.08 -8.00 10.92
CA ALA A 59 -5.24 -9.03 10.30
C ALA A 59 -4.29 -8.45 9.24
N GLU A 60 -4.73 -7.44 8.49
CA GLU A 60 -3.91 -6.74 7.51
C GLU A 60 -2.79 -5.93 8.18
N ALA A 61 -3.09 -5.28 9.32
CA ALA A 61 -2.09 -4.58 10.12
C ALA A 61 -1.08 -5.55 10.75
N GLU A 62 -1.54 -6.70 11.28
CA GLU A 62 -0.71 -7.76 11.84
C GLU A 62 0.23 -8.38 10.79
N ARG A 63 -0.28 -8.59 9.56
CA ARG A 63 0.55 -9.00 8.42
C ARG A 63 1.64 -7.97 8.12
N GLY A 64 1.31 -6.68 8.18
CA GLY A 64 2.29 -5.59 8.08
C GLY A 64 3.38 -5.70 9.15
N PHE A 65 2.99 -5.81 10.42
CA PHE A 65 3.94 -5.97 11.52
C PHE A 65 4.80 -7.23 11.41
N HIS A 66 4.26 -8.32 10.87
CA HIS A 66 5.06 -9.52 10.58
C HIS A 66 6.15 -9.23 9.54
N LEU A 67 5.83 -8.49 8.48
CA LEU A 67 6.81 -8.09 7.45
C LEU A 67 7.87 -7.14 8.02
N MET A 68 7.53 -6.34 9.04
CA MET A 68 8.50 -5.54 9.78
C MET A 68 9.60 -6.41 10.41
N ASN A 69 9.29 -7.61 10.91
CA ASN A 69 10.30 -8.52 11.46
C ASN A 69 11.29 -9.01 10.39
N ILE A 70 10.84 -9.09 9.13
CA ILE A 70 11.74 -9.37 8.01
C ILE A 70 12.67 -8.19 7.80
N ILE A 71 12.16 -6.95 7.80
CA ILE A 71 12.92 -5.70 7.61
C ILE A 71 13.92 -5.45 8.76
N CYS A 72 13.44 -5.52 9.99
CA CYS A 72 14.17 -5.25 11.22
C CYS A 72 14.84 -6.52 11.77
N THR A 73 15.86 -7.01 11.08
CA THR A 73 16.70 -8.11 11.58
C THR A 73 17.83 -7.58 12.47
N ARG A 74 18.25 -8.36 13.48
CA ARG A 74 19.33 -8.03 14.44
C ARG A 74 20.65 -7.55 13.79
N VAL A 75 20.94 -7.99 12.56
CA VAL A 75 22.16 -7.65 11.79
C VAL A 75 21.98 -6.36 10.95
N ARG A 76 20.74 -5.93 10.67
CA ARG A 76 20.38 -4.71 9.92
C ARG A 76 19.92 -3.54 10.80
N ASN A 77 20.18 -3.61 12.11
CA ASN A 77 19.76 -2.62 13.11
C ASN A 77 20.44 -1.23 13.02
N SER A 78 21.01 -0.85 11.87
CA SER A 78 21.49 0.52 11.64
C SER A 78 20.43 1.45 11.04
N LEU A 79 19.24 0.93 10.68
CA LEU A 79 18.17 1.76 10.12
C LEU A 79 17.49 2.57 11.22
N THR A 80 17.26 3.85 10.95
CA THR A 80 16.42 4.71 11.80
C THR A 80 14.95 4.32 11.64
N ILE A 81 14.12 4.74 12.60
CA ILE A 81 12.66 4.52 12.56
C ILE A 81 12.06 5.06 11.25
N ASP A 82 12.52 6.22 10.80
CA ASP A 82 12.06 6.84 9.54
C ASP A 82 12.32 5.92 8.34
N HIS A 83 13.54 5.39 8.21
CA HIS A 83 13.87 4.48 7.11
C HIS A 83 13.12 3.14 7.20
N VAL A 84 12.82 2.65 8.41
CA VAL A 84 11.97 1.47 8.61
C VAL A 84 10.54 1.75 8.13
N SER A 85 10.01 2.93 8.47
CA SER A 85 8.68 3.38 8.03
C SER A 85 8.60 3.52 6.52
N ASP A 86 9.63 4.08 5.88
CA ASP A 86 9.70 4.20 4.42
C ASP A 86 9.68 2.83 3.74
N LEU A 87 10.49 1.88 4.24
CA LEU A 87 10.54 0.54 3.67
C LEU A 87 9.23 -0.24 3.87
N MET A 88 8.58 -0.06 5.02
CA MET A 88 7.24 -0.60 5.29
C MET A 88 6.21 -0.03 4.31
N THR A 89 6.29 1.27 4.03
CA THR A 89 5.40 1.96 3.08
C THR A 89 5.61 1.44 1.66
N ILE A 90 6.86 1.29 1.22
CA ILE A 90 7.19 0.70 -0.09
C ILE A 90 6.68 -0.74 -0.17
N ASN A 91 6.81 -1.52 0.89
CA ASN A 91 6.37 -2.92 0.87
C ASN A 91 4.85 -3.07 0.86
N LEU A 92 4.11 -2.14 1.47
CA LEU A 92 2.64 -2.18 1.53
C LEU A 92 1.97 -1.55 0.31
N LEU A 93 2.51 -0.43 -0.19
CA LEU A 93 1.89 0.39 -1.23
C LEU A 93 2.69 0.41 -2.55
N GLY A 94 3.91 -0.11 -2.54
CA GLY A 94 4.75 -0.17 -3.72
C GLY A 94 4.16 -1.05 -4.81
N LYS A 95 4.53 -0.75 -6.05
CA LYS A 95 4.20 -1.60 -7.18
C LYS A 95 4.88 -2.96 -7.02
N GLU A 96 4.27 -3.98 -7.62
CA GLU A 96 4.96 -5.26 -7.79
C GLU A 96 6.28 -5.04 -8.53
N LEU A 97 7.28 -5.88 -8.21
CA LEU A 97 8.61 -5.77 -8.80
C LEU A 97 8.58 -5.85 -10.34
N ALA A 98 7.62 -6.59 -10.90
CA ALA A 98 7.43 -6.72 -12.34
C ALA A 98 7.02 -5.39 -13.01
N ASP A 99 6.30 -4.53 -12.28
CA ASP A 99 5.78 -3.25 -12.76
C ASP A 99 6.61 -2.04 -12.28
N TRP A 100 7.71 -2.30 -11.59
CA TRP A 100 8.59 -1.28 -11.04
C TRP A 100 9.66 -0.86 -12.05
N ASP A 101 9.52 0.37 -12.56
CA ASP A 101 10.58 1.01 -13.36
C ASP A 101 11.59 1.71 -12.44
N ALA A 102 12.78 1.11 -12.31
CA ALA A 102 13.89 1.68 -11.54
C ALA A 102 14.62 2.83 -12.26
N THR A 103 14.40 3.01 -13.57
CA THR A 103 15.10 3.98 -14.42
C THR A 103 15.12 5.42 -13.87
N PRO A 104 13.99 6.02 -13.44
CA PRO A 104 14.00 7.39 -12.91
C PRO A 104 14.84 7.53 -11.64
N PHE A 105 14.84 6.51 -10.76
CA PHE A 105 15.60 6.53 -9.51
C PHE A 105 17.09 6.40 -9.77
N VAL A 106 17.50 5.49 -10.67
CA VAL A 106 18.91 5.32 -11.07
C VAL A 106 19.45 6.60 -11.73
N LYS A 107 18.65 7.26 -12.57
CA LYS A 107 19.00 8.55 -13.17
C LYS A 107 19.17 9.64 -12.12
N SER A 108 18.21 9.78 -11.20
CA SER A 108 18.28 10.73 -10.10
C SER A 108 19.52 10.51 -9.22
N TRP A 109 19.77 9.26 -8.82
CA TRP A 109 20.96 8.87 -8.07
C TRP A 109 22.25 9.26 -8.80
N SER A 110 22.35 8.96 -10.09
CA SER A 110 23.51 9.30 -10.91
C SER A 110 23.72 10.82 -11.02
N ASN A 111 22.63 11.60 -11.08
CA ASN A 111 22.67 13.06 -11.13
C ASN A 111 23.11 13.70 -9.81
N CYS A 112 22.97 13.01 -8.68
CA CYS A 112 23.38 13.46 -7.36
C CYS A 112 24.90 13.25 -7.08
N ASN A 113 25.75 13.29 -8.10
CA ASN A 113 27.21 13.05 -8.03
C ASN A 113 27.61 11.64 -7.55
N HIS A 114 26.70 10.67 -7.59
CA HIS A 114 27.07 9.28 -7.36
C HIS A 114 27.74 8.68 -8.59
N ARG A 115 28.86 7.99 -8.38
CA ARG A 115 29.64 7.37 -9.45
C ARG A 115 28.94 6.11 -9.94
N LEU A 116 28.88 5.96 -11.26
CA LEU A 116 28.38 4.73 -11.89
C LEU A 116 29.35 3.57 -11.63
N ALA A 117 28.84 2.34 -11.67
CA ALA A 117 29.67 1.13 -11.57
C ALA A 117 30.74 1.03 -12.69
N THR A 118 30.52 1.74 -13.80
CA THR A 118 31.44 1.84 -14.94
C THR A 118 32.43 3.01 -14.83
N ASP A 119 32.38 3.81 -13.76
CA ASP A 119 33.28 4.94 -13.57
C ASP A 119 34.73 4.43 -13.38
N THR A 120 35.60 4.78 -14.33
CA THR A 120 37.01 4.39 -14.37
C THR A 120 37.86 5.06 -13.28
N ARG A 121 37.33 6.08 -12.60
CA ARG A 121 37.97 6.75 -11.45
C ARG A 121 37.78 5.98 -10.14
N VAL A 122 36.93 4.95 -10.13
CA VAL A 122 36.77 4.03 -8.99
C VAL A 122 37.65 2.81 -9.22
N ARG A 123 38.26 2.28 -8.15
CA ARG A 123 39.06 1.06 -8.21
C ARG A 123 38.19 -0.08 -8.76
N GLN A 124 38.36 -0.39 -10.04
CA GLN A 124 37.75 -1.55 -10.68
C GLN A 124 38.29 -2.79 -9.97
N LYS A 125 37.40 -3.53 -9.31
CA LYS A 125 37.76 -4.85 -8.77
C LYS A 125 37.96 -5.76 -9.98
N SER A 126 39.10 -6.47 -10.04
CA SER A 126 39.30 -7.43 -11.12
C SER A 126 38.13 -8.41 -11.15
N THR A 127 37.55 -8.62 -12.33
CA THR A 127 36.55 -9.65 -12.54
C THR A 127 37.20 -10.97 -12.15
N LYS A 128 36.82 -11.53 -11.00
CA LYS A 128 37.21 -12.90 -10.66
C LYS A 128 36.56 -13.79 -11.72
N VAL A 129 37.36 -14.68 -12.32
CA VAL A 129 36.87 -15.73 -13.21
C VAL A 129 35.75 -16.46 -12.45
N PHE A 130 34.53 -16.42 -13.01
CA PHE A 130 33.41 -17.18 -12.47
C PHE A 130 33.74 -18.66 -12.66
N HIS A 131 34.16 -19.34 -11.58
CA HIS A 131 34.26 -20.80 -11.61
C HIS A 131 32.86 -21.40 -11.60
N GLU A 132 32.64 -22.40 -12.44
CA GLU A 132 31.36 -23.06 -12.78
C GLU A 132 30.59 -23.64 -11.57
N ASN A 133 31.19 -23.69 -10.38
CA ASN A 133 30.66 -24.38 -9.20
C ASN A 133 29.69 -23.56 -8.32
N GLN A 134 29.05 -22.50 -8.81
CA GLN A 134 28.04 -21.80 -7.99
C GLN A 134 26.76 -22.61 -7.78
N LEU A 135 26.41 -23.51 -8.71
CA LEU A 135 25.29 -24.44 -8.53
C LEU A 135 25.56 -25.47 -7.40
N ALA A 136 26.83 -25.80 -7.15
CA ALA A 136 27.20 -26.72 -6.07
C ALA A 136 26.88 -26.15 -4.67
N LEU A 137 26.88 -24.82 -4.52
CA LEU A 137 26.50 -24.16 -3.26
C LEU A 137 25.01 -24.31 -2.94
N TRP A 138 24.17 -24.48 -3.98
CA TRP A 138 22.72 -24.65 -3.85
C TRP A 138 22.28 -26.12 -3.82
N ASN A 139 23.21 -27.05 -4.09
CA ASN A 139 22.97 -28.50 -4.11
C ASN A 139 23.45 -29.21 -2.83
N LEU A 140 23.85 -28.46 -1.79
CA LEU A 140 24.12 -29.03 -0.47
C LEU A 140 22.78 -29.20 0.27
N GLN A 141 22.07 -30.26 -0.08
CA GLN A 141 20.92 -30.76 0.68
C GLN A 141 21.26 -32.13 1.28
#